data_AF-A0A963NEN9-F1
#
_entry.id   AF-A0A963NEN9-F1
#
_cell.length_a   1.000
_cell.length_b   1.000
_cell.length_c   1.000
_cell.angle_alpha   90.00
_cell.angle_beta   90.00
_cell.angle_gamma   90.00
#
_symmetry.space_group_name_H-M   'P 1'
#
loop_
_entity.id
_entity.type
_entity.pdbx_description
1 polymer ?
#
loop_
_entity_poly.entity_id
_entity_poly.type
_entity_poly.pdbx_seq_one_letter_code
_entity_poly.pdbx_strand_id
1 'polypeptide(L)'
;LKRYGIEIATGGNILPAMASYKNFPGMEGATYYYFGIPKNPVNEALVAAHYKEFKAPPDFFTAGGFSSAMALVTALKATNGDTATNKLIKTMEGMSFDTPKGKMTFRKEDHQAMQSMYHFKIKADPAFAWGVPELVREIKPEEMNVPIRNKR
;
A
#
# COMPACT_ATOMS: atom_id res chain seq x y z
N LEU A 1 -14.72 26.75 4.60
CA LEU A 1 -13.54 26.17 3.91
C LEU A 1 -13.43 26.72 2.49
N LYS A 2 -14.26 26.28 1.53
CA LYS A 2 -14.23 26.80 0.14
C LYS A 2 -14.34 28.32 0.01
N ARG A 3 -15.19 28.97 0.82
CA ARG A 3 -15.33 30.45 0.86
C ARG A 3 -14.03 31.20 1.18
N TYR A 4 -13.07 30.56 1.84
CA TYR A 4 -11.81 31.17 2.27
C TYR A 4 -10.58 30.61 1.53
N GLY A 5 -10.77 29.82 0.47
CA GLY A 5 -9.67 29.18 -0.26
C GLY A 5 -8.89 28.15 0.57
N ILE A 6 -9.46 27.64 1.68
CA ILE A 6 -8.80 26.64 2.52
C ILE A 6 -9.01 25.25 1.91
N GLU A 7 -7.90 24.62 1.53
CA GLU A 7 -7.84 23.24 1.06
C GLU A 7 -7.51 22.31 2.23
N ILE A 8 -8.20 21.17 2.31
CA ILE A 8 -7.94 20.12 3.28
C ILE A 8 -7.29 18.97 2.53
N ALA A 9 -6.19 18.46 3.07
CA ALA A 9 -5.56 17.24 2.61
C ALA A 9 -5.41 16.25 3.79
N THR A 10 -5.45 14.94 3.49
CA THR A 10 -5.31 13.90 4.51
C THR A 10 -4.53 12.69 3.98
N GLY A 11 -4.01 11.87 4.88
CA GLY A 11 -3.59 10.52 4.54
C GLY A 11 -4.81 9.63 4.28
N GLY A 12 -4.66 8.61 3.45
CA GLY A 12 -5.64 7.52 3.41
C GLY A 12 -5.70 6.78 4.74
N ASN A 13 -6.77 6.00 4.95
CA ASN A 13 -6.99 5.31 6.22
C ASN A 13 -7.71 3.96 6.04
N ILE A 14 -7.88 3.22 7.13
CA ILE A 14 -8.74 2.03 7.16
C ILE A 14 -10.19 2.38 6.83
N LEU A 15 -10.94 1.41 6.29
CA LEU A 15 -12.31 1.62 5.80
C LEU A 15 -13.24 2.28 6.85
N PRO A 16 -13.22 1.91 8.15
CA PRO A 16 -14.05 2.58 9.16
C PRO A 16 -13.74 4.07 9.32
N ALA A 17 -12.46 4.45 9.32
CA ALA A 17 -12.06 5.86 9.45
C ALA A 17 -12.45 6.67 8.20
N MET A 18 -12.41 6.04 7.01
CA MET A 18 -12.84 6.65 5.76
C MET A 18 -14.36 6.91 5.67
N ALA A 19 -15.18 6.39 6.60
CA ALA A 19 -16.59 6.78 6.70
C ALA A 19 -16.74 8.30 6.84
N SER A 20 -15.90 8.92 7.66
CA SER A 20 -15.89 10.38 7.87
C SER A 20 -15.54 11.18 6.61
N TYR A 21 -14.83 10.57 5.66
CA TYR A 21 -14.35 11.25 4.45
C TYR A 21 -15.49 11.55 3.48
N LYS A 22 -16.65 10.89 3.60
CA LYS A 22 -17.85 11.22 2.82
C LYS A 22 -18.27 12.68 2.94
N ASN A 23 -17.97 13.31 4.07
CA ASN A 23 -18.30 14.72 4.33
C ASN A 23 -17.38 15.70 3.57
N PHE A 24 -16.35 15.18 2.88
CA PHE A 24 -15.31 15.97 2.23
C PHE A 24 -15.11 15.56 0.76
N PRO A 25 -16.15 15.59 -0.09
CA PRO A 25 -15.99 15.29 -1.51
C PRO A 25 -15.02 16.27 -2.16
N GLY A 26 -14.09 15.73 -2.95
CA GLY A 26 -13.02 16.46 -3.60
C GLY A 26 -11.79 16.71 -2.73
N MET A 27 -11.78 16.28 -1.46
CA MET A 27 -10.57 16.28 -0.63
C MET A 27 -9.51 15.37 -1.25
N GLU A 28 -8.28 15.84 -1.31
CA GLU A 28 -7.16 15.10 -1.89
C GLU A 28 -6.16 14.66 -0.83
N GLY A 29 -5.31 13.72 -1.18
CA GLY A 29 -4.39 13.13 -0.22
C GLY A 29 -3.52 12.04 -0.82
N ALA A 30 -2.68 11.43 0.01
CA ALA A 30 -1.91 10.25 -0.36
C ALA A 30 -2.31 9.06 0.51
N THR A 31 -2.53 7.89 -0.10
CA THR A 31 -2.88 6.65 0.61
C THR A 31 -1.83 5.58 0.39
N TYR A 32 -1.63 4.75 1.41
CA TYR A 32 -0.84 3.53 1.32
C TYR A 32 -1.50 2.50 0.41
N TYR A 33 -2.82 2.29 0.55
CA TYR A 33 -3.55 1.28 -0.20
C TYR A 33 -5.03 1.62 -0.25
N TYR A 34 -5.71 1.23 -1.33
CA TYR A 34 -7.15 1.07 -1.37
C TYR A 34 -7.42 -0.06 -2.36
N PHE A 35 -8.23 -1.05 -1.99
CA PHE A 35 -8.40 -2.27 -2.77
C PHE A 35 -8.78 -2.02 -4.23
N GLY A 36 -9.49 -0.94 -4.53
CA GLY A 36 -9.91 -0.56 -5.87
C GLY A 36 -8.85 0.16 -6.72
N ILE A 37 -7.72 0.60 -6.13
CA ILE A 37 -6.69 1.40 -6.83
C ILE A 37 -5.69 0.50 -7.59
N PRO A 38 -4.91 -0.39 -6.95
CA PRO A 38 -3.89 -1.15 -7.67
C PRO A 38 -4.53 -2.13 -8.68
N LYS A 39 -4.03 -2.12 -9.91
CA LYS A 39 -4.47 -3.02 -10.99
C LYS A 39 -3.32 -3.97 -11.33
N ASN A 40 -3.27 -5.10 -10.61
CA ASN A 40 -2.31 -6.16 -10.85
C ASN A 40 -2.87 -7.50 -10.37
N PRO A 41 -2.36 -8.63 -10.88
CA PRO A 41 -2.89 -9.96 -10.55
C PRO A 41 -2.83 -10.31 -9.06
N VAL A 42 -1.84 -9.79 -8.33
CA VAL A 42 -1.68 -10.06 -6.89
C VAL A 42 -2.79 -9.38 -6.10
N ASN A 43 -3.12 -8.12 -6.43
CA ASN A 43 -4.22 -7.40 -5.82
C ASN A 43 -5.57 -8.03 -6.16
N GLU A 44 -5.78 -8.42 -7.43
CA GLU A 44 -7.02 -9.08 -7.85
C GLU A 44 -7.24 -10.38 -7.09
N ALA A 45 -6.19 -11.21 -6.95
CA ALA A 45 -6.24 -12.43 -6.16
C ALA A 45 -6.54 -12.15 -4.68
N LEU A 46 -5.87 -11.15 -4.07
CA LEU A 46 -6.11 -10.75 -2.69
C LEU A 46 -7.56 -10.30 -2.48
N VAL A 47 -8.06 -9.40 -3.33
CA VAL A 47 -9.41 -8.86 -3.24
C VAL A 47 -10.44 -9.97 -3.38
N ALA A 48 -10.31 -10.83 -4.39
CA ALA A 48 -11.22 -11.94 -4.61
C ALA A 48 -11.24 -12.92 -3.43
N ALA A 49 -10.08 -13.31 -2.91
CA ALA A 49 -9.96 -14.22 -1.78
C ALA A 49 -10.57 -13.62 -0.50
N HIS A 50 -10.30 -12.34 -0.22
CA HIS A 50 -10.79 -11.67 0.97
C HIS A 50 -12.31 -11.48 0.94
N TYR A 51 -12.88 -11.15 -0.23
CA TYR A 51 -14.35 -11.12 -0.39
C TYR A 51 -14.99 -12.50 -0.26
N LYS A 52 -14.35 -13.56 -0.78
CA LYS A 52 -14.85 -14.92 -0.67
C LYS A 52 -14.98 -15.34 0.80
N GLU A 53 -13.93 -15.10 1.58
CA GLU A 53 -13.83 -15.53 2.98
C GLU A 53 -14.62 -14.62 3.94
N PHE A 54 -14.38 -13.30 3.87
CA PHE A 54 -14.83 -12.37 4.91
C PHE A 54 -16.01 -11.48 4.48
N LYS A 55 -16.46 -11.58 3.23
CA LYS A 55 -17.53 -10.73 2.66
C LYS A 55 -17.23 -9.22 2.73
N ALA A 56 -15.95 -8.86 2.81
CA ALA A 56 -15.46 -7.50 2.88
C ALA A 56 -14.20 -7.34 2.01
N PRO A 57 -13.88 -6.13 1.51
CA PRO A 57 -12.62 -5.89 0.84
C PRO A 57 -11.44 -5.90 1.83
N PRO A 58 -10.21 -6.18 1.35
CA PRO A 58 -9.00 -6.05 2.15
C PRO A 58 -8.71 -4.57 2.45
N ASP A 59 -8.07 -4.30 3.59
CA ASP A 59 -7.60 -2.98 3.97
C ASP A 59 -6.06 -2.89 4.01
N PHE A 60 -5.55 -1.83 4.66
CA PHE A 60 -4.12 -1.55 4.77
C PHE A 60 -3.36 -2.70 5.42
N PHE A 61 -3.91 -3.26 6.49
CA PHE A 61 -3.25 -4.30 7.27
C PHE A 61 -3.23 -5.62 6.51
N THR A 62 -4.32 -5.94 5.80
CA THR A 62 -4.36 -7.13 4.95
C THR A 62 -3.34 -7.04 3.81
N ALA A 63 -3.28 -5.90 3.12
CA ALA A 63 -2.31 -5.69 2.03
C ALA A 63 -0.86 -5.71 2.54
N GLY A 64 -0.60 -5.12 3.72
CA GLY A 64 0.71 -5.17 4.38
C GLY A 64 1.12 -6.60 4.76
N GLY A 65 0.23 -7.35 5.42
CA GLY A 65 0.49 -8.75 5.78
C GLY A 65 0.77 -9.64 4.57
N PHE A 66 0.00 -9.48 3.48
CA PHE A 66 0.24 -10.19 2.23
C PHE A 66 1.61 -9.83 1.64
N SER A 67 1.98 -8.55 1.64
CA SER A 67 3.28 -8.09 1.14
C SER A 67 4.44 -8.68 1.93
N SER A 68 4.32 -8.76 3.26
CA SER A 68 5.32 -9.43 4.12
C SER A 68 5.44 -10.91 3.82
N ALA A 69 4.33 -11.62 3.60
CA ALA A 69 4.35 -13.02 3.21
C ALA A 69 5.05 -13.22 1.85
N MET A 70 4.76 -12.36 0.87
CA MET A 70 5.42 -12.39 -0.45
C MET A 70 6.93 -12.16 -0.36
N ALA A 71 7.38 -11.24 0.51
CA ALA A 71 8.79 -11.01 0.76
C ALA A 71 9.48 -12.27 1.32
N LEU A 72 8.89 -12.90 2.34
CA LEU A 72 9.44 -14.11 2.95
C LEU A 72 9.49 -15.28 1.97
N VAL A 73 8.41 -15.54 1.23
CA VAL A 73 8.37 -16.61 0.23
C VAL A 73 9.39 -16.38 -0.87
N THR A 74 9.55 -15.14 -1.34
CA THR A 74 10.56 -14.79 -2.35
C THR A 74 11.97 -15.07 -1.83
N ALA A 75 12.28 -14.64 -0.60
CA ALA A 75 13.58 -14.88 0.02
C ALA A 75 13.85 -16.38 0.19
N LEU A 76 12.89 -17.15 0.71
CA LEU A 76 13.04 -18.59 0.91
C LEU A 76 13.19 -19.36 -0.41
N LYS A 77 12.51 -18.95 -1.48
CA LYS A 77 12.74 -19.51 -2.81
C LYS A 77 14.18 -19.23 -3.28
N ALA A 78 14.66 -18.01 -3.10
CA ALA A 78 16.01 -17.61 -3.49
C ALA A 78 17.11 -18.33 -2.68
N THR A 79 16.83 -18.71 -1.43
CA THR A 79 17.78 -19.44 -0.57
C THR A 79 17.63 -20.96 -0.63
N ASN A 80 16.73 -21.50 -1.46
CA ASN A 80 16.33 -22.91 -1.49
C ASN A 80 15.85 -23.43 -0.13
N GLY A 81 15.05 -22.61 0.57
CA GLY A 81 14.47 -22.93 1.88
C GLY A 81 15.42 -22.76 3.06
N ASP A 82 16.66 -22.32 2.83
CA ASP A 82 17.61 -22.06 3.90
C ASP A 82 17.23 -20.79 4.67
N THR A 83 16.97 -20.96 5.96
CA THR A 83 16.48 -19.94 6.88
C THR A 83 17.58 -19.31 7.72
N ALA A 84 18.86 -19.61 7.46
CA ALA A 84 19.97 -19.02 8.20
C ALA A 84 19.94 -17.48 8.10
N THR A 85 19.89 -16.79 9.23
CA THR A 85 19.67 -15.33 9.31
C THR A 85 20.63 -14.54 8.43
N ASN A 86 21.94 -14.82 8.49
CA ASN A 86 22.94 -14.11 7.69
C ASN A 86 22.77 -14.34 6.18
N LYS A 87 22.24 -15.50 5.77
CA LYS A 87 21.94 -15.78 4.37
C LYS A 87 20.70 -15.00 3.93
N LEU A 88 19.66 -14.98 4.75
CA LEU A 88 18.45 -14.20 4.49
C LEU A 88 18.74 -12.70 4.41
N ILE A 89 19.52 -12.13 5.32
CA ILE A 89 19.92 -10.72 5.27
C ILE A 89 20.59 -10.40 3.93
N LYS A 90 21.63 -11.17 3.56
CA LYS A 90 22.35 -10.98 2.28
C LYS A 90 21.44 -11.13 1.07
N THR A 91 20.46 -12.03 1.15
CA THR A 91 19.50 -12.29 0.06
C THR A 91 18.48 -11.16 -0.08
N MET A 92 18.00 -10.63 1.06
CA MET A 92 16.93 -9.64 1.09
C MET A 92 17.41 -8.21 0.83
N GLU A 93 18.70 -7.91 1.05
CA GLU A 93 19.28 -6.60 0.74
C GLU A 93 19.24 -6.29 -0.78
N GLY A 94 18.35 -5.37 -1.18
CA GLY A 94 18.11 -5.04 -2.58
C GLY A 94 17.14 -5.98 -3.28
N MET A 95 16.50 -6.89 -2.56
CA MET A 95 15.54 -7.84 -3.13
C MET A 95 14.25 -7.12 -3.54
N SER A 96 13.83 -7.34 -4.78
CA SER A 96 12.50 -6.96 -5.26
C SER A 96 11.53 -8.14 -5.20
N PHE A 97 10.27 -7.86 -4.91
CA PHE A 97 9.21 -8.86 -4.83
C PHE A 97 7.85 -8.25 -5.21
N ASP A 98 6.95 -9.08 -5.74
CA ASP A 98 5.61 -8.66 -6.14
C ASP A 98 4.65 -8.62 -4.95
N THR A 99 3.77 -7.63 -4.93
CA THR A 99 2.80 -7.39 -3.86
C THR A 99 1.46 -6.92 -4.45
N PRO A 100 0.39 -6.84 -3.64
CA PRO A 100 -0.86 -6.18 -4.06
C PRO A 100 -0.66 -4.74 -4.52
N LYS A 101 0.42 -4.07 -4.10
CA LYS A 101 0.76 -2.70 -4.51
C LYS A 101 1.68 -2.64 -5.74
N GLY A 102 1.96 -3.76 -6.39
CA GLY A 102 2.99 -3.88 -7.41
C GLY A 102 4.35 -4.24 -6.80
N LYS A 103 5.43 -3.94 -7.52
CA LYS A 103 6.77 -4.32 -7.09
C LYS A 103 7.22 -3.47 -5.89
N MET A 104 7.67 -4.14 -4.83
CA MET A 104 8.41 -3.50 -3.74
C MET A 104 9.87 -3.93 -3.78
N THR A 105 10.76 -3.10 -3.24
CA THR A 105 12.19 -3.43 -3.10
C THR A 105 12.68 -3.05 -1.73
N PHE A 106 13.38 -3.95 -1.03
CA PHE A 106 14.09 -3.57 0.18
C PHE A 106 15.33 -2.74 -0.18
N ARG A 107 15.36 -1.49 0.26
CA ARG A 107 16.53 -0.63 0.14
C ARG A 107 17.68 -1.21 0.96
N LYS A 108 18.89 -1.25 0.41
CA LYS A 108 20.02 -1.96 1.02
C LYS A 108 20.50 -1.29 2.30
N GLU A 109 20.44 0.04 2.30
CA GLU A 109 20.99 0.92 3.31
C GLU A 109 20.25 0.78 4.66
N ASP A 110 18.92 0.69 4.63
CA ASP A 110 18.07 0.72 5.82
C ASP A 110 16.96 -0.33 5.86
N HIS A 111 16.90 -1.21 4.86
CA HIS A 111 15.92 -2.29 4.74
C HIS A 111 14.47 -1.81 4.64
N GLN A 112 14.25 -0.52 4.36
CA GLN A 112 12.93 0.01 4.06
C GLN A 112 12.41 -0.62 2.75
N ALA A 113 11.19 -1.15 2.79
CA ALA A 113 10.48 -1.56 1.57
C ALA A 113 10.04 -0.31 0.80
N MET A 114 10.79 0.04 -0.23
CA MET A 114 10.45 1.09 -1.19
C MET A 114 9.30 0.59 -2.08
N GLN A 115 8.26 1.41 -2.19
CA GLN A 115 6.97 1.00 -2.72
C GLN A 115 6.16 2.21 -3.19
N SER A 116 5.21 2.00 -4.11
CA SER A 116 4.33 3.06 -4.57
C SER A 116 3.39 3.56 -3.46
N MET A 117 3.02 4.83 -3.56
CA MET A 117 1.92 5.46 -2.83
C MET A 117 0.91 5.99 -3.84
N TYR A 118 -0.32 6.29 -3.41
CA TYR A 118 -1.37 6.70 -4.34
C TYR A 118 -1.93 8.07 -3.95
N HIS A 119 -1.78 9.06 -4.83
CA HIS A 119 -2.52 10.31 -4.72
C HIS A 119 -3.97 10.03 -5.08
N PHE A 120 -4.89 10.35 -4.17
CA PHE A 120 -6.32 10.15 -4.36
C PHE A 120 -7.10 11.45 -4.22
N LYS A 121 -8.35 11.39 -4.71
CA LYS A 121 -9.41 12.36 -4.47
C LYS A 121 -10.65 11.65 -3.97
N ILE A 122 -11.29 12.18 -2.93
CA ILE A 122 -12.49 11.56 -2.36
C ILE A 122 -13.72 11.83 -3.22
N LYS A 123 -14.43 10.76 -3.54
CA LYS A 123 -15.79 10.77 -4.07
C LYS A 123 -16.77 10.28 -3.03
N ALA A 124 -17.87 11.00 -2.86
CA ALA A 124 -19.01 10.54 -2.09
C ALA A 124 -19.89 9.67 -3.00
N ASP A 125 -19.72 8.36 -2.90
CA ASP A 125 -20.54 7.39 -3.62
C ASP A 125 -21.57 6.77 -2.66
N PRO A 126 -22.89 6.86 -2.96
CA PRO A 126 -23.92 6.29 -2.10
C PRO A 126 -23.85 4.76 -2.01
N ALA A 127 -23.22 4.07 -2.96
CA ALA A 127 -23.07 2.62 -2.96
C ALA A 127 -22.06 2.10 -1.91
N PHE A 128 -21.17 2.96 -1.41
CA PHE A 128 -20.15 2.60 -0.43
C PHE A 128 -20.44 3.24 0.92
N ALA A 129 -20.05 2.59 2.02
CA ALA A 129 -20.23 3.15 3.37
C ALA A 129 -19.21 4.27 3.69
N TRP A 130 -18.12 4.37 2.93
CA TRP A 130 -17.02 5.31 3.11
C TRP A 130 -16.87 6.30 1.95
N GLY A 131 -16.03 7.33 2.13
CA GLY A 131 -15.59 8.19 1.04
C GLY A 131 -14.63 7.41 0.15
N VAL A 132 -14.98 7.24 -1.13
CA VAL A 132 -14.22 6.42 -2.08
C VAL A 132 -13.00 7.22 -2.56
N PRO A 133 -11.76 6.76 -2.30
CA PRO A 133 -10.58 7.38 -2.89
C PRO A 133 -10.46 6.96 -4.36
N GLU A 134 -10.71 7.90 -5.26
CA GLU A 134 -10.43 7.74 -6.69
C GLU A 134 -8.97 8.11 -6.95
N LEU A 135 -8.28 7.30 -7.75
CA LEU A 135 -6.88 7.53 -8.10
C LEU A 135 -6.76 8.83 -8.91
N VAL A 136 -5.94 9.77 -8.43
CA VAL A 136 -5.46 10.89 -9.24
C VAL A 136 -4.21 10.47 -9.98
N ARG A 137 -3.22 9.92 -9.26
CA ARG A 137 -2.02 9.31 -9.84
C ARG A 137 -1.32 8.38 -8.86
N GLU A 138 -0.53 7.47 -9.42
CA GLU A 138 0.49 6.76 -8.65
C GLU A 138 1.67 7.70 -8.37
N ILE A 139 2.24 7.57 -7.17
CA ILE A 139 3.49 8.19 -6.74
C ILE A 139 4.49 7.04 -6.61
N LYS A 140 5.40 6.93 -7.58
CA LYS A 140 6.35 5.82 -7.65
C LYS A 140 7.45 5.97 -6.59
N PRO A 141 8.10 4.86 -6.18
CA PRO A 141 9.22 4.91 -5.23
C PRO A 141 10.31 5.92 -5.59
N GLU A 142 10.66 6.02 -6.87
CA GLU A 142 11.68 6.94 -7.40
C GLU A 142 11.29 8.42 -7.32
N GLU A 143 10.00 8.75 -7.16
CA GLU A 143 9.53 10.12 -6.95
C GLU A 143 9.62 10.54 -5.47
N MET A 144 9.88 9.60 -4.56
CA MET A 144 9.88 9.84 -3.12
C MET A 144 11.30 9.82 -2.55
N ASN A 145 11.78 10.97 -2.09
CA ASN A 145 13.05 11.08 -1.38
C ASN A 145 12.90 10.65 0.10
N VAL A 146 12.66 9.36 0.34
CA VAL A 146 12.49 8.81 1.69
C VAL A 146 13.84 8.83 2.43
N PRO A 147 13.97 9.54 3.57
CA PRO A 147 15.26 9.71 4.24
C PRO A 147 15.77 8.39 4.83
N ILE A 148 17.07 8.18 4.73
CA ILE A 148 17.79 7.12 5.45
C ILE A 148 18.14 7.68 6.84
N ARG A 149 17.74 6.98 7.90
CA ARG A 149 17.89 7.46 9.29
C ARG A 149 18.64 6.51 10.21
N ASN A 150 19.10 5.38 9.70
CA ASN A 150 19.99 4.48 10.44
C ASN A 150 21.46 4.87 10.23
N LYS A 151 22.35 4.37 11.11
CA LYS A 151 23.81 4.56 11.04
C LYS A 151 24.47 3.19 10.90
N ARG A 152 24.15 2.50 9.82
CA ARG A 152 24.68 1.15 9.54
C ARG A 152 26.09 1.21 8.99
#